data_AF-A0A2P2JD78-F1
#
_entry.id   AF-A0A2P2JD78-F1
#
_cell.length_a   1.000
_cell.length_b   1.000
_cell.length_c   1.000
_cell.angle_alpha   90.00
_cell.angle_beta   90.00
_cell.angle_gamma   90.00
#
_symmetry.space_group_name_H-M   'P 1'
#
loop_
_entity.id
_entity.type
_entity.pdbx_description
1 polymer ?
#
loop_
_entity_poly.entity_id
_entity_poly.type
_entity_poly.pdbx_seq_one_letter_code
_entity_poly.pdbx_strand_id
1 'polypeptide(L)'
;MPKKMGVNSKAEAARARKSATEAERKEREARDKEDQYWRDAEGAKSRAAKKREEEAEKRAGAAARRAEARRLAELEEKELEKSGKKPDKKANRVSIPAPKVTEAELTQRREEEQAVLAKKAEEAKRRQSRTAAEEEYERVVLVTNTNRDDSIIEARTVEDAIAQMTVADNLPPDRHPERRLKASFKVTLIAEDWKFSF
;
A
#
# COMPACT_ATOMS: atom_id res chain seq x y z
N MET A 1 -8.51 -18.20 -68.06
CA MET A 1 -7.94 -16.98 -67.44
C MET A 1 -7.07 -17.39 -66.25
N PRO A 2 -5.76 -17.12 -66.26
CA PRO A 2 -4.90 -17.45 -65.13
C PRO A 2 -5.26 -16.60 -63.91
N LYS A 3 -5.50 -17.23 -62.75
CA LYS A 3 -5.75 -16.55 -61.48
C LYS A 3 -4.49 -15.77 -61.10
N LYS A 4 -4.64 -14.47 -60.76
CA LYS A 4 -3.55 -13.62 -60.25
C LYS A 4 -3.03 -14.18 -58.92
N MET A 5 -1.95 -14.95 -58.97
CA MET A 5 -1.21 -15.49 -57.81
C MET A 5 -0.33 -14.41 -57.14
N GLY A 6 -0.74 -13.15 -57.19
CA GLY A 6 -0.01 -12.05 -56.57
C GLY A 6 -0.47 -11.88 -55.12
N VAL A 7 0.44 -12.08 -54.18
CA VAL A 7 0.16 -11.89 -52.76
C VAL A 7 -0.29 -10.44 -52.51
N ASN A 8 -1.30 -10.24 -51.67
CA ASN A 8 -1.83 -8.91 -51.38
C ASN A 8 -0.79 -8.10 -50.59
N SER A 9 -0.25 -7.04 -51.18
CA SER A 9 0.76 -6.16 -50.59
C SER A 9 0.41 -5.66 -49.17
N LYS A 10 -0.88 -5.44 -48.87
CA LYS A 10 -1.33 -5.07 -47.51
C LYS A 10 -1.22 -6.22 -46.51
N ALA A 11 -1.47 -7.45 -46.96
CA ALA A 11 -1.30 -8.65 -46.15
C ALA A 11 0.19 -8.95 -45.89
N GLU A 12 1.07 -8.69 -46.86
CA GLU A 12 2.52 -8.79 -46.68
C GLU A 12 3.03 -7.74 -45.69
N ALA A 13 2.59 -6.47 -45.80
CA ALA A 13 2.93 -5.43 -44.84
C ALA A 13 2.46 -5.75 -43.41
N ALA A 14 1.27 -6.34 -43.25
CA ALA A 14 0.77 -6.77 -41.94
C ALA A 14 1.57 -7.96 -41.37
N ARG A 15 1.97 -8.91 -42.22
CA ARG A 15 2.84 -10.02 -41.83
C ARG A 15 4.24 -9.52 -41.44
N ALA A 16 4.80 -8.57 -42.18
CA ALA A 16 6.10 -7.95 -41.89
C ALA A 16 6.10 -7.21 -40.53
N ARG A 17 5.01 -6.50 -40.20
CA ARG A 17 4.86 -5.87 -38.87
C ARG A 17 4.82 -6.90 -37.75
N LYS A 18 4.03 -7.97 -37.92
CA LYS A 18 3.94 -9.06 -36.94
C LYS A 18 5.28 -9.79 -36.78
N SER A 19 6.00 -10.04 -37.87
CA SER A 19 7.32 -10.67 -37.78
C SER A 19 8.36 -9.76 -37.13
N ALA A 20 8.28 -8.44 -37.33
CA ALA A 20 9.16 -7.48 -36.69
C ALA A 20 8.92 -7.43 -35.17
N THR A 21 7.67 -7.38 -34.72
CA THR A 21 7.35 -7.41 -33.28
C THR A 21 7.72 -8.73 -32.63
N GLU A 22 7.52 -9.85 -33.32
CA GLU A 22 7.94 -11.17 -32.84
C GLU A 22 9.47 -11.30 -32.79
N ALA A 23 10.19 -10.69 -33.74
CA ALA A 23 11.64 -10.64 -33.72
C ALA A 23 12.17 -9.79 -32.55
N GLU A 24 11.61 -8.60 -32.32
CA GLU A 24 11.96 -7.74 -31.18
C GLU A 24 11.68 -8.43 -29.85
N ARG A 25 10.52 -9.10 -29.74
CA ARG A 25 10.17 -9.89 -28.56
C ARG A 25 11.17 -11.02 -28.33
N LYS A 26 11.54 -11.77 -29.37
CA LYS A 26 12.53 -12.85 -29.26
C LYS A 26 13.93 -12.32 -28.95
N GLU A 27 14.32 -11.17 -29.48
CA GLU A 27 15.58 -10.51 -29.15
C GLU A 27 15.60 -10.08 -27.68
N ARG A 28 14.51 -9.49 -27.18
CA ARG A 28 14.38 -9.14 -25.77
C ARG A 28 14.42 -10.38 -24.88
N GLU A 29 13.69 -11.43 -25.22
CA GLU A 29 13.70 -12.69 -24.48
C GLU A 29 15.09 -13.37 -24.52
N ALA A 30 15.83 -13.27 -25.63
CA ALA A 30 17.18 -13.79 -25.74
C ALA A 30 18.17 -12.99 -24.87
N ARG A 31 18.08 -11.64 -24.90
CA ARG A 31 18.87 -10.75 -24.05
C ARG A 31 18.58 -10.99 -22.57
N ASP A 32 17.31 -11.10 -22.19
CA ASP A 32 16.92 -11.34 -20.80
C ASP A 32 17.45 -12.69 -20.29
N LYS A 33 17.47 -13.72 -21.15
CA LYS A 33 18.06 -15.03 -20.83
C LYS A 33 19.58 -14.98 -20.72
N GLU A 34 20.25 -14.24 -21.59
CA GLU A 34 21.70 -14.03 -21.51
C GLU A 34 22.06 -13.26 -20.23
N ASP A 35 21.33 -12.18 -19.93
CA ASP A 35 21.51 -11.42 -18.70
C ASP A 35 21.24 -12.27 -17.46
N GLN A 36 20.21 -13.13 -17.48
CA GLN A 36 19.95 -14.09 -16.41
C GLN A 36 21.08 -15.10 -16.26
N TYR A 37 21.55 -15.68 -17.36
CA TYR A 37 22.67 -16.61 -17.36
C TYR A 37 23.94 -15.96 -16.78
N TRP A 38 24.23 -14.72 -17.14
CA TRP A 38 25.36 -13.98 -16.58
C TRP A 38 25.17 -13.66 -15.09
N ARG A 39 23.97 -13.26 -14.65
CA ARG A 39 23.69 -13.04 -13.22
C ARG A 39 23.83 -14.31 -12.39
N ASP A 40 23.34 -15.44 -12.91
CA ASP A 40 23.40 -16.73 -12.22
C ASP A 40 24.86 -17.25 -12.18
N ALA A 41 25.63 -17.02 -13.24
CA ALA A 41 27.06 -17.36 -13.30
C ALA A 41 27.93 -16.49 -12.37
N GLU A 42 27.55 -15.22 -12.15
CA GLU A 42 28.24 -14.33 -11.20
C GLU A 42 27.98 -14.73 -9.73
N GLY A 43 26.95 -15.55 -9.49
CA GLY A 43 26.61 -16.11 -8.18
C GLY A 43 26.12 -15.06 -7.18
N ALA A 44 25.87 -15.48 -5.95
CA ALA A 44 25.44 -14.55 -4.91
C ALA A 44 26.55 -13.54 -4.60
N LYS A 45 26.32 -12.26 -4.93
CA LYS A 45 27.17 -11.13 -4.50
C LYS A 45 27.61 -11.33 -3.04
N SER A 46 28.91 -11.24 -2.78
CA SER A 46 29.46 -11.42 -1.44
C SER A 46 28.78 -10.47 -0.43
N ARG A 47 28.74 -10.85 0.85
CA ARG A 47 28.17 -9.99 1.91
C ARG A 47 28.78 -8.57 1.90
N ALA A 48 30.05 -8.44 1.51
CA ALA A 48 30.73 -7.16 1.37
C ALA A 48 30.21 -6.33 0.18
N ALA A 49 29.92 -6.97 -0.96
CA ALA A 49 29.32 -6.30 -2.11
C ALA A 49 27.88 -5.86 -1.81
N LYS A 50 27.08 -6.71 -1.14
CA LYS A 50 25.72 -6.36 -0.69
C LYS A 50 25.72 -5.17 0.27
N LYS A 51 26.66 -5.14 1.23
CA LYS A 51 26.79 -4.03 2.18
C LYS A 51 27.18 -2.71 1.49
N ARG A 52 28.05 -2.75 0.48
CA ARG A 52 28.40 -1.56 -0.32
C ARG A 52 27.24 -1.05 -1.17
N GLU A 53 26.46 -1.95 -1.75
CA GLU A 53 25.26 -1.61 -2.53
C GLU A 53 24.17 -0.99 -1.65
N GLU A 54 23.90 -1.57 -0.48
CA GLU A 54 22.95 -1.02 0.49
C GLU A 54 23.40 0.34 1.05
N GLU A 55 24.69 0.53 1.32
CA GLU A 55 25.22 1.82 1.76
C GLU A 55 25.15 2.88 0.64
N ALA A 56 25.42 2.49 -0.61
CA ALA A 56 25.27 3.36 -1.77
C ALA A 56 23.80 3.74 -2.00
N GLU A 57 22.87 2.79 -1.87
CA GLU A 57 21.43 3.02 -1.98
C GLU A 57 20.92 3.93 -0.85
N LYS A 58 21.36 3.70 0.39
CA LYS A 58 21.05 4.57 1.54
C LYS A 58 21.59 5.98 1.34
N ARG A 59 22.79 6.13 0.77
CA ARG A 59 23.39 7.44 0.48
C ARG A 59 22.66 8.15 -0.66
N ALA A 60 22.27 7.43 -1.71
CA ALA A 60 21.47 7.95 -2.81
C ALA A 60 20.07 8.36 -2.34
N GLY A 61 19.41 7.54 -1.52
CA GLY A 61 18.12 7.86 -0.91
C GLY A 61 18.18 9.08 0.01
N ALA A 62 19.25 9.22 0.81
CA ALA A 62 19.46 10.41 1.63
C ALA A 62 19.72 11.67 0.78
N ALA A 63 20.44 11.54 -0.34
CA ALA A 63 20.67 12.64 -1.27
C ALA A 63 19.37 13.06 -1.98
N ALA A 64 18.54 12.11 -2.40
CA ALA A 64 17.23 12.36 -3.01
C ALA A 64 16.29 13.08 -2.02
N ARG A 65 16.17 12.59 -0.79
CA ARG A 65 15.36 13.24 0.25
C ARG A 65 15.84 14.66 0.56
N ARG A 66 17.16 14.89 0.58
CA ARG A 66 17.73 16.24 0.75
C ARG A 66 17.44 17.15 -0.45
N ALA A 67 17.49 16.63 -1.67
CA ALA A 67 17.17 17.39 -2.87
C ALA A 67 15.67 17.77 -2.91
N GLU A 68 14.78 16.86 -2.54
CA GLU A 68 13.35 17.13 -2.42
C GLU A 68 13.04 18.16 -1.33
N ALA A 69 13.64 18.01 -0.15
CA ALA A 69 13.51 18.98 0.93
C ALA A 69 14.02 20.37 0.53
N ARG A 70 15.15 20.44 -0.19
CA ARG A 70 15.68 21.70 -0.73
C ARG A 70 14.73 22.32 -1.76
N ARG A 71 14.14 21.50 -2.64
CA ARG A 71 13.16 21.97 -3.63
C ARG A 71 11.91 22.52 -2.95
N LEU A 72 11.41 21.87 -1.90
CA LEU A 72 10.28 22.36 -1.11
C LEU A 72 10.62 23.68 -0.42
N ALA A 73 11.80 23.79 0.21
CA ALA A 73 12.24 25.03 0.83
C ALA A 73 12.38 26.19 -0.17
N GLU A 74 12.88 25.93 -1.38
CA GLU A 74 12.97 26.94 -2.44
C GLU A 74 11.58 27.39 -2.94
N LEU A 75 10.60 26.48 -2.97
CA LEU A 75 9.22 26.84 -3.29
C LEU A 75 8.62 27.71 -2.19
N GLU A 76 8.82 27.36 -0.92
CA GLU A 76 8.38 28.17 0.22
C GLU A 76 9.02 29.57 0.21
N GLU A 77 10.33 29.67 -0.06
CA GLU A 77 11.03 30.96 -0.18
C GLU A 77 10.47 31.80 -1.34
N LYS A 78 10.16 31.18 -2.49
CA LYS A 78 9.53 31.88 -3.62
C LYS A 78 8.12 32.36 -3.29
N GLU A 79 7.33 31.61 -2.54
CA GLU A 79 6.02 32.07 -2.07
C GLU A 79 6.12 33.20 -1.03
N LEU A 80 7.11 33.13 -0.15
CA LEU A 80 7.45 34.23 0.77
C LEU A 80 7.95 35.48 0.02
N GLU A 81 8.72 35.32 -1.06
CA GLU A 81 9.19 36.44 -1.88
C GLU A 81 8.03 37.08 -2.66
N LYS A 82 7.10 36.27 -3.18
CA LYS A 82 5.87 36.76 -3.84
C LYS A 82 4.94 37.51 -2.89
N SER A 83 4.78 37.01 -1.66
CA SER A 83 3.96 37.65 -0.62
C SER A 83 4.66 38.84 0.04
N GLY A 84 5.99 38.85 0.10
CA GLY A 84 6.82 39.94 0.60
C GLY A 84 6.99 41.10 -0.40
N LYS A 85 6.78 40.85 -1.70
CA LYS A 85 6.63 41.91 -2.71
C LYS A 85 5.33 42.65 -2.46
N LYS A 86 5.45 43.76 -1.72
CA LYS A 86 4.35 44.67 -1.42
C LYS A 86 3.57 44.93 -2.71
N PRO A 87 2.27 44.60 -2.78
CA PRO A 87 1.48 44.90 -3.96
C PRO A 87 1.58 46.39 -4.20
N ASP A 88 1.89 46.74 -5.45
CA ASP A 88 2.06 48.11 -5.89
C ASP A 88 0.90 48.95 -5.36
N LYS A 89 1.19 50.11 -4.76
CA LYS A 89 0.24 50.88 -3.92
C LYS A 89 -1.00 51.37 -4.70
N LYS A 90 -1.04 51.11 -6.01
CA LYS A 90 -2.13 51.42 -6.96
C LYS A 90 -3.04 50.23 -7.29
N ALA A 91 -2.66 48.98 -6.97
CA ALA A 91 -3.46 47.78 -7.24
C ALA A 91 -4.42 47.41 -6.09
N ASN A 92 -4.25 48.00 -4.90
CA ASN A 92 -5.06 47.67 -3.71
C ASN A 92 -6.37 48.48 -3.59
N ARG A 93 -6.85 49.13 -4.66
CA ARG A 93 -8.08 49.94 -4.59
C ARG A 93 -9.36 49.10 -4.67
N VAL A 94 -9.25 47.81 -5.02
CA VAL A 94 -10.39 46.88 -5.09
C VAL A 94 -10.08 45.64 -4.24
N SER A 95 -9.69 45.84 -2.99
CA SER A 95 -9.76 44.79 -1.98
C SER A 95 -11.18 44.75 -1.40
N ILE A 96 -11.81 43.58 -1.47
CA ILE A 96 -13.06 43.26 -0.76
C ILE A 96 -12.95 43.78 0.67
N PRO A 97 -13.93 44.51 1.21
CA PRO A 97 -13.89 44.99 2.59
C PRO A 97 -13.66 43.79 3.51
N ALA A 98 -12.52 43.77 4.19
CA ALA A 98 -12.29 42.80 5.25
C ALA A 98 -13.45 42.91 6.25
N PRO A 99 -14.06 41.78 6.65
CA PRO A 99 -15.18 41.82 7.58
C PRO A 99 -14.73 42.54 8.85
N LYS A 100 -15.56 43.48 9.31
CA LYS A 100 -15.31 44.23 10.54
C LYS A 100 -15.48 43.26 11.70
N VAL A 101 -14.38 42.63 12.10
CA VAL A 101 -14.30 41.79 13.30
C VAL A 101 -14.36 42.69 14.53
N THR A 102 -15.16 42.26 15.50
CA THR A 102 -15.28 42.95 16.79
C THR A 102 -14.02 42.73 17.63
N GLU A 103 -13.73 43.61 18.58
CA GLU A 103 -12.55 43.49 19.46
C GLU A 103 -12.53 42.15 20.22
N ALA A 104 -13.71 41.65 20.62
CA ALA A 104 -13.88 40.36 21.29
C ALA A 104 -13.51 39.15 20.40
N GLU A 105 -13.74 39.25 19.10
CA GLU A 105 -13.40 38.19 18.14
C GLU A 105 -11.88 38.16 17.86
N LEU A 106 -11.24 39.33 17.88
CA LEU A 106 -9.79 39.48 17.80
C LEU A 106 -9.07 38.90 19.03
N THR A 107 -9.64 39.06 20.23
CA THR A 107 -9.06 38.45 21.44
C THR A 107 -9.23 36.94 21.45
N GLN A 108 -10.42 36.43 21.13
CA GLN A 108 -10.67 34.98 21.01
C GLN A 108 -9.72 34.32 20.01
N ARG A 109 -9.56 34.90 18.82
CA ARG A 109 -8.66 34.36 17.81
C ARG A 109 -7.20 34.34 18.28
N ARG A 110 -6.75 35.38 18.99
CA ARG A 110 -5.38 35.42 19.56
C ARG A 110 -5.20 34.35 20.64
N GLU A 111 -6.19 34.14 21.50
CA GLU A 111 -6.16 33.10 22.53
C GLU A 111 -6.14 31.70 21.92
N GLU A 112 -6.95 31.44 20.88
CA GLU A 112 -6.93 30.18 20.14
C GLU A 112 -5.60 29.93 19.44
N GLU A 113 -5.03 30.94 18.77
CA GLU A 113 -3.71 30.85 18.13
C GLU A 113 -2.61 30.56 19.17
N GLN A 114 -2.64 31.21 20.33
CA GLN A 114 -1.72 30.94 21.44
C GLN A 114 -1.92 29.54 22.04
N ALA A 115 -3.15 29.08 22.20
CA ALA A 115 -3.46 27.74 22.70
C ALA A 115 -2.98 26.65 21.74
N VAL A 116 -3.13 26.86 20.42
CA VAL A 116 -2.61 25.93 19.40
C VAL A 116 -1.09 25.91 19.39
N LEU A 117 -0.44 27.08 19.51
CA LEU A 117 1.02 27.18 19.64
C LEU A 117 1.54 26.47 20.90
N ALA A 118 0.85 26.63 22.03
CA ALA A 118 1.20 25.96 23.28
C ALA A 118 1.05 24.44 23.18
N LYS A 119 -0.06 23.94 22.61
CA LYS A 119 -0.27 22.50 22.35
C LYS A 119 0.79 21.90 21.42
N LYS A 120 1.14 22.62 20.34
CA LYS A 120 2.21 22.19 19.43
C LYS A 120 3.59 22.19 20.09
N ALA A 121 3.87 23.17 20.96
CA ALA A 121 5.12 23.23 21.71
C ALA A 121 5.21 22.09 22.74
N GLU A 122 4.10 21.77 23.42
CA GLU A 122 4.01 20.62 24.33
C GLU A 122 4.21 19.30 23.56
N GLU A 123 3.55 19.13 22.42
CA GLU A 123 3.71 17.93 21.59
C GLU A 123 5.15 17.81 21.04
N ALA A 124 5.77 18.92 20.63
CA ALA A 124 7.17 18.93 20.20
C ALA A 124 8.11 18.55 21.36
N LYS A 125 7.87 19.07 22.57
CA LYS A 125 8.59 18.65 23.78
C LYS A 125 8.36 17.17 24.09
N ARG A 126 7.13 16.67 23.94
CA ARG A 126 6.78 15.26 24.14
C ARG A 126 7.47 14.34 23.13
N ARG A 127 7.59 14.77 21.87
CA ARG A 127 8.33 14.06 20.81
C ARG A 127 9.84 14.09 21.04
N GLN A 128 10.36 15.15 21.66
CA GLN A 128 11.78 15.26 22.02
C GLN A 128 12.14 14.51 23.30
N SER A 129 11.22 14.41 24.26
CA SER A 129 11.39 13.57 25.44
C SER A 129 11.38 12.11 25.02
N ARG A 130 12.43 11.37 25.37
CA ARG A 130 12.54 9.93 25.11
C ARG A 130 11.62 9.07 26.00
N THR A 131 10.69 9.71 26.71
CA THR A 131 9.70 9.08 27.58
C THR A 131 8.45 8.80 26.77
N ALA A 132 8.23 7.53 26.43
CA ALA A 132 6.94 7.10 25.91
C ALA A 132 5.87 7.41 26.96
N ALA A 133 4.74 7.98 26.56
CA ALA A 133 3.60 8.11 27.44
C ALA A 133 3.14 6.71 27.90
N GLU A 134 2.56 6.61 29.09
CA GLU A 134 2.12 5.32 29.67
C GLU A 134 1.16 4.58 28.71
N GLU A 135 0.28 5.31 28.02
CA GLU A 135 -0.63 4.79 26.98
C GLU A 135 0.08 4.26 25.71
N GLU A 136 1.26 4.79 25.36
CA GLU A 136 2.08 4.27 24.27
C GLU A 136 2.85 3.02 24.72
N TYR A 137 3.32 3.00 25.97
CA TYR A 137 3.97 1.84 26.55
C TYR A 137 3.00 0.67 26.67
N GLU A 138 1.78 0.90 27.16
CA GLU A 138 0.71 -0.10 27.21
C GLU A 138 0.43 -0.67 25.82
N ARG A 139 0.30 0.17 24.78
CA ARG A 139 0.08 -0.30 23.41
C ARG A 139 1.23 -1.13 22.84
N VAL A 140 2.48 -0.88 23.24
CA VAL A 140 3.65 -1.63 22.77
C VAL A 140 3.83 -2.93 23.56
N VAL A 141 3.53 -2.94 24.85
CA VAL A 141 3.72 -4.09 25.74
C VAL A 141 2.55 -5.07 25.68
N LEU A 142 1.31 -4.58 25.52
CA LEU A 142 0.11 -5.42 25.36
C LEU A 142 -0.09 -5.90 23.92
N VAL A 143 0.91 -5.81 23.04
CA VAL A 143 0.84 -6.50 21.75
C VAL A 143 0.90 -7.99 22.02
N THR A 144 -0.23 -8.66 21.81
CA THR A 144 -0.30 -10.12 21.90
C THR A 144 0.70 -10.73 20.93
N ASN A 145 1.57 -11.61 21.44
CA ASN A 145 2.59 -12.24 20.63
C ASN A 145 1.93 -13.30 19.73
N THR A 146 1.62 -12.92 18.51
CA THR A 146 1.03 -13.79 17.47
C THR A 146 1.95 -14.89 16.97
N ASN A 147 3.24 -14.89 17.33
CA ASN A 147 4.13 -16.02 17.08
C ASN A 147 4.07 -17.08 18.19
N ARG A 148 3.34 -16.80 19.28
CA ARG A 148 3.04 -17.79 20.31
C ARG A 148 1.71 -18.42 19.93
N ASP A 149 1.79 -19.61 19.35
CA ASP A 149 0.60 -20.39 19.00
C ASP A 149 -0.03 -20.93 20.30
N ASP A 150 -1.11 -20.30 20.76
CA ASP A 150 -1.96 -20.81 21.86
C ASP A 150 -2.83 -22.00 21.41
N SER A 151 -2.52 -22.61 20.25
CA SER A 151 -3.18 -23.81 19.72
C SER A 151 -2.69 -25.10 20.38
N ILE A 152 -1.68 -25.03 21.25
CA ILE A 152 -1.18 -26.17 22.00
C ILE A 152 -2.16 -26.48 23.13
N ILE A 153 -2.92 -27.55 22.95
CA ILE A 153 -3.83 -28.10 23.94
C ILE A 153 -3.01 -28.81 25.02
N GLU A 154 -2.76 -28.14 26.14
CA GLU A 154 -2.04 -28.71 27.29
C GLU A 154 -2.99 -29.56 28.15
N ALA A 155 -3.04 -30.87 27.88
CA ALA A 155 -3.76 -31.83 28.70
C ALA A 155 -2.82 -32.77 29.45
N ARG A 156 -3.04 -32.94 30.77
CA ARG A 156 -2.21 -33.81 31.63
C ARG A 156 -2.79 -35.21 31.85
N THR A 157 -4.06 -35.42 31.49
CA THR A 157 -4.76 -36.71 31.58
C THR A 157 -5.51 -36.99 30.28
N VAL A 158 -5.87 -38.26 30.07
CA VAL A 158 -6.55 -38.71 28.84
C VAL A 158 -7.95 -38.09 28.74
N GLU A 159 -8.67 -38.02 29.86
CA GLU A 159 -10.01 -37.43 29.92
C GLU A 159 -10.00 -35.93 29.60
N ASP A 160 -8.97 -35.21 30.04
CA ASP A 160 -8.80 -33.77 29.82
C ASP A 160 -8.43 -33.47 28.35
N ALA A 161 -7.60 -34.34 27.75
CA ALA A 161 -7.30 -34.26 26.31
C ALA A 161 -8.56 -34.49 25.47
N ILE A 162 -9.38 -35.47 25.84
CA ILE A 162 -10.64 -35.75 25.14
C ILE A 162 -11.57 -34.54 25.26
N ALA A 163 -11.76 -33.96 26.45
CA ALA A 163 -12.64 -32.82 26.65
C ALA A 163 -12.22 -31.58 25.83
N GLN A 164 -10.91 -31.31 25.73
CA GLN A 164 -10.40 -30.16 24.99
C GLN A 164 -10.37 -30.39 23.46
N MET A 165 -10.24 -31.65 23.01
CA MET A 165 -10.31 -32.01 21.59
C MET A 165 -11.73 -32.25 21.07
N THR A 166 -12.71 -32.49 21.95
CA THR A 166 -14.11 -32.63 21.54
C THR A 166 -14.67 -31.28 21.08
N VAL A 167 -14.80 -31.12 19.77
CA VAL A 167 -15.68 -30.09 19.20
C VAL A 167 -17.09 -30.47 19.63
N ALA A 168 -17.69 -29.71 20.54
CA ALA A 168 -19.03 -30.00 20.97
C ALA A 168 -19.97 -29.94 19.74
N ASP A 169 -20.60 -31.07 19.39
CA ASP A 169 -21.67 -31.18 18.38
C ASP A 169 -22.97 -30.52 18.85
N ASN A 170 -22.86 -29.40 19.58
CA ASN A 170 -23.96 -28.54 19.95
C ASN A 170 -24.30 -27.63 18.77
N LEU A 171 -24.58 -28.23 17.60
CA LEU A 171 -25.31 -27.48 16.59
C LEU A 171 -26.69 -27.15 17.19
N PRO A 172 -27.16 -25.89 17.06
CA PRO A 172 -28.50 -25.55 17.52
C PRO A 172 -29.50 -26.53 16.91
N PRO A 173 -30.45 -27.08 17.69
CA PRO A 173 -31.41 -28.03 17.18
C PRO A 173 -32.13 -27.40 15.99
N ASP A 174 -32.06 -28.08 14.84
CA ASP A 174 -32.59 -27.58 13.56
C ASP A 174 -34.10 -27.37 13.69
N ARG A 175 -34.51 -26.10 13.73
CA ARG A 175 -35.90 -25.73 13.99
C ARG A 175 -36.81 -25.84 12.77
N HIS A 176 -36.27 -26.07 11.56
CA HIS A 176 -37.05 -26.01 10.30
C HIS A 176 -36.63 -27.09 9.30
N PRO A 177 -36.83 -28.38 9.62
CA PRO A 177 -36.49 -29.50 8.73
C PRO A 177 -37.22 -29.42 7.37
N GLU A 178 -38.41 -28.82 7.33
CA GLU A 178 -39.21 -28.66 6.10
C GLU A 178 -38.53 -27.77 5.04
N ARG A 179 -37.66 -26.84 5.45
CA ARG A 179 -36.91 -25.98 4.50
C ARG A 179 -35.73 -26.71 3.88
N ARG A 180 -35.13 -27.67 4.58
CA ARG A 180 -34.01 -28.46 4.08
C ARG A 180 -34.43 -29.47 3.03
N LEU A 181 -35.64 -30.01 3.12
CA LEU A 181 -36.17 -30.97 2.14
C LEU A 181 -36.16 -30.45 0.70
N LYS A 182 -36.46 -29.16 0.49
CA LYS A 182 -36.39 -28.54 -0.85
C LYS A 182 -34.95 -28.38 -1.34
N ALA A 183 -34.03 -28.03 -0.44
CA ALA A 183 -32.62 -27.87 -0.78
C ALA A 183 -31.94 -29.23 -1.05
N SER A 184 -32.20 -30.24 -0.21
CA SER A 184 -31.70 -31.60 -0.41
C SER A 184 -32.26 -32.22 -1.68
N PHE A 185 -33.55 -32.05 -1.96
CA PHE A 185 -34.17 -32.54 -3.20
C PHE A 185 -33.58 -31.89 -4.45
N LYS A 186 -33.28 -30.59 -4.40
CA LYS A 186 -32.63 -29.90 -5.51
C LYS A 186 -31.18 -30.37 -5.72
N VAL A 187 -30.44 -30.62 -4.64
CA VAL A 187 -29.08 -31.16 -4.72
C VAL A 187 -29.08 -32.59 -5.26
N THR A 188 -30.02 -33.44 -4.84
CA THR A 188 -30.13 -34.82 -5.37
C THR A 188 -30.53 -34.83 -6.84
N LEU A 189 -31.46 -33.96 -7.26
CA LEU A 189 -31.83 -33.84 -8.68
C LEU A 189 -30.66 -33.37 -9.55
N ILE A 190 -29.92 -32.34 -9.10
CA ILE A 190 -28.73 -31.85 -9.84
C ILE A 190 -27.65 -32.94 -9.90
N ALA A 191 -27.49 -33.73 -8.84
CA ALA A 191 -26.55 -34.85 -8.80
C ALA A 191 -26.97 -36.00 -9.72
N GLU A 192 -28.27 -36.28 -9.87
CA GLU A 192 -28.80 -37.26 -10.82
C GLU A 192 -28.66 -36.77 -12.27
N ASP A 193 -28.93 -35.50 -12.56
CA ASP A 193 -28.73 -34.90 -13.88
C ASP A 193 -27.26 -34.98 -14.33
N TRP A 194 -26.32 -34.77 -13.41
CA TRP A 194 -24.88 -34.95 -13.68
C TRP A 194 -24.51 -36.42 -13.92
N LYS A 195 -25.22 -37.36 -13.31
CA LYS A 195 -24.98 -38.80 -13.46
C LYS A 195 -25.46 -39.35 -14.81
N PHE A 196 -26.39 -38.66 -15.46
CA PHE A 196 -26.91 -39.00 -16.80
C PHE A 196 -26.22 -38.23 -17.95
N SER A 197 -25.34 -37.26 -17.65
CA SER A 197 -24.58 -36.48 -18.64
C SER A 197 -23.16 -37.00 -18.93
N PHE A 198 -22.80 -38.18 -18.41
CA PHE A 198 -21.55 -38.88 -18.71
C PHE A 198 -21.85 -40.26 -19.30
#